data_AF-A0A9D7NVE8-F1
#
_entry.id   AF-A0A9D7NVE8-F1
#
_cell.length_a   1.000
_cell.length_b   1.000
_cell.length_c   1.000
_cell.angle_alpha   90.00
_cell.angle_beta   90.00
_cell.angle_gamma   90.00
#
_symmetry.space_group_name_H-M   'P 1'
#
loop_
_entity.id
_entity.type
_entity.pdbx_description
1 polymer ?
#
loop_
_entity_poly.entity_id
_entity_poly.type
_entity_poly.pdbx_seq_one_letter_code
_entity_poly.pdbx_strand_id
1 'polypeptide(L)'
;MRTEADRWLGALFHGWVELISLFGVLFLIVLVLGWCWGRALRPADRGALVHVPMLLGSFGLVLLLRAFDQNWWSPLVVALALLVGGLFARVVRPLGLWMLLTIISTLIGLHLHLSALLMVVLSSLALLFSAGQRR
;
A
#
# COMPACT_ATOMS: atom_id res chain seq x y z
N MET A 1 -27.07 -20.67 -25.30
CA MET A 1 -25.68 -20.50 -25.78
C MET A 1 -25.14 -19.21 -25.16
N ARG A 2 -24.45 -19.29 -24.00
CA ARG A 2 -23.71 -18.14 -23.44
C ARG A 2 -22.47 -17.99 -24.32
N THR A 3 -22.43 -16.93 -25.11
CA THR A 3 -21.39 -16.72 -26.11
C THR A 3 -20.08 -16.40 -25.41
N GLU A 4 -18.96 -16.78 -26.00
CA GLU A 4 -17.63 -16.47 -25.49
C GLU A 4 -17.45 -14.97 -25.19
N ALA A 5 -18.20 -14.11 -25.88
CA ALA A 5 -18.32 -12.68 -25.62
C ALA A 5 -18.69 -12.34 -24.17
N ASP A 6 -19.62 -13.07 -23.53
CA ASP A 6 -19.99 -12.86 -22.11
C ASP A 6 -18.83 -13.23 -21.16
N ARG A 7 -18.01 -14.20 -21.56
CA ARG A 7 -16.85 -14.66 -20.79
C ARG A 7 -15.67 -13.70 -20.92
N TRP A 8 -15.45 -13.13 -22.11
CA TRP A 8 -14.46 -12.07 -22.35
C TRP A 8 -14.88 -10.75 -21.70
N LEU A 9 -16.16 -10.37 -21.78
CA LEU A 9 -16.72 -9.23 -21.07
C LEU A 9 -16.61 -9.42 -19.57
N GLY A 10 -16.96 -10.60 -19.05
CA GLY A 10 -16.79 -10.93 -17.64
C GLY A 10 -15.33 -10.82 -17.19
N ALA A 11 -14.38 -11.38 -17.94
CA ALA A 11 -12.96 -11.31 -17.61
C ALA A 11 -12.39 -9.88 -17.66
N LEU A 12 -12.78 -9.09 -18.67
CA LEU A 12 -12.36 -7.69 -18.79
C LEU A 12 -12.96 -6.84 -17.67
N PHE A 13 -14.28 -6.87 -17.48
CA PHE A 13 -14.94 -6.07 -16.44
C PHE A 13 -14.50 -6.49 -15.03
N HIS A 14 -14.25 -7.78 -14.78
CA HIS A 14 -13.82 -8.24 -13.46
C HIS A 14 -12.39 -7.77 -13.13
N GLY A 15 -11.44 -7.88 -14.09
CA GLY A 15 -10.06 -7.45 -13.87
C GLY A 15 -9.91 -5.94 -13.63
N TRP A 16 -10.64 -5.11 -14.38
CA TRP A 16 -10.60 -3.65 -14.20
C TRP A 16 -11.22 -3.21 -12.88
N VAL A 17 -12.34 -3.81 -12.46
CA VAL A 17 -12.96 -3.52 -11.17
C VAL A 17 -12.03 -3.91 -10.02
N GLU A 18 -11.33 -5.04 -10.15
CA GLU A 18 -10.34 -5.46 -9.16
C GLU A 18 -9.16 -4.48 -9.07
N LEU A 19 -8.64 -4.02 -10.22
CA LEU A 19 -7.59 -3.00 -10.27
C LEU A 19 -8.02 -1.67 -9.61
N ILE A 20 -9.21 -1.18 -9.94
CA ILE A 20 -9.75 0.08 -9.41
C ILE A 20 -10.01 -0.04 -7.90
N SER A 21 -10.56 -1.17 -7.46
CA SER A 21 -10.84 -1.39 -6.03
C SER A 21 -9.55 -1.51 -5.22
N LEU A 22 -8.54 -2.23 -5.72
CA LEU A 22 -7.20 -2.25 -5.11
C LEU A 22 -6.60 -0.86 -5.01
N PHE A 23 -6.63 -0.10 -6.10
CA PHE A 23 -6.12 1.26 -6.11
C PHE A 23 -6.85 2.15 -5.11
N GLY A 24 -8.18 2.06 -5.06
CA GLY A 24 -9.01 2.82 -4.11
C GLY A 24 -8.71 2.47 -2.65
N VAL A 25 -8.55 1.19 -2.33
CA VAL A 25 -8.17 0.73 -0.98
C VAL A 25 -6.78 1.23 -0.61
N LEU A 26 -5.80 1.09 -1.51
CA LEU A 26 -4.45 1.56 -1.24
C LEU A 26 -4.41 3.08 -1.08
N PHE A 27 -5.11 3.82 -1.93
CA PHE A 27 -5.26 5.27 -1.81
C PHE A 27 -5.83 5.67 -0.45
N LEU A 28 -6.89 4.99 0.00
CA LEU A 28 -7.49 5.23 1.30
C LEU A 28 -6.50 4.95 2.45
N ILE A 29 -5.75 3.86 2.37
CA ILE A 29 -4.72 3.52 3.36
C ILE A 29 -3.65 4.62 3.43
N VAL A 30 -3.13 5.06 2.28
CA VAL A 30 -2.12 6.13 2.22
C VAL A 30 -2.67 7.42 2.82
N LEU A 31 -3.92 7.76 2.50
CA LEU A 31 -4.58 8.95 3.02
C LEU A 31 -4.73 8.89 4.55
N VAL A 32 -5.17 7.74 5.10
CA VAL A 32 -5.32 7.55 6.55
C VAL A 32 -3.96 7.63 7.26
N LEU A 33 -2.95 6.91 6.77
CA LEU A 33 -1.63 6.91 7.39
C LEU A 33 -0.93 8.27 7.27
N GLY A 34 -1.05 8.92 6.12
CA GLY A 34 -0.54 10.26 5.87
C GLY A 34 -1.21 11.29 6.78
N TRP A 35 -2.53 11.19 7.00
CA TRP A 35 -3.26 12.01 7.95
C TRP A 35 -2.81 11.79 9.40
N CYS A 36 -2.72 10.53 9.84
CA CYS A 36 -2.23 10.16 11.16
C CYS A 36 -0.82 10.71 11.41
N TRP A 37 0.06 10.59 10.42
CA TRP A 37 1.42 11.14 10.47
C TRP A 37 1.43 12.68 10.55
N GLY A 38 0.65 13.34 9.68
CA GLY A 38 0.58 14.80 9.60
C GLY A 38 -0.01 15.48 10.85
N ARG A 39 -0.74 14.74 11.69
CA ARG A 39 -1.26 15.25 12.98
C ARG A 39 -0.15 15.61 13.98
N ALA A 40 0.99 14.91 13.93
CA ALA A 40 2.14 15.20 14.80
C ALA A 40 2.89 16.48 14.40
N LEU A 41 2.64 17.01 13.20
CA LEU A 41 3.34 18.16 12.63
C LEU A 41 2.51 19.44 12.78
N ARG A 42 3.19 20.58 12.92
CA ARG A 42 2.55 21.90 12.87
C ARG A 42 1.90 22.09 11.50
N PRO A 43 0.75 22.80 11.39
CA PRO A 43 0.05 22.96 10.12
C PRO A 43 0.91 23.47 8.97
N ALA A 44 1.89 24.34 9.25
CA ALA A 44 2.82 24.88 8.26
C ALA A 44 3.88 23.86 7.76
N ASP A 45 4.16 22.82 8.56
CA ASP A 45 5.14 21.77 8.24
C ASP A 45 4.47 20.52 7.63
N ARG A 46 3.15 20.53 7.47
CA ARG A 46 2.40 19.41 6.87
C ARG A 46 2.69 19.39 5.37
N GLY A 47 3.50 18.42 4.94
CA GLY A 47 3.63 18.07 3.54
C GLY A 47 2.33 17.49 2.96
N ALA A 48 2.38 17.06 1.69
CA ALA A 48 1.24 16.43 1.04
C ALA A 48 0.77 15.17 1.81
N LEU A 49 -0.55 15.04 1.99
CA LEU A 49 -1.18 13.88 2.65
C LEU A 49 -0.95 12.58 1.88
N VAL A 50 -0.97 12.67 0.54
CA VAL A 50 -0.74 11.54 -0.36
C VAL A 50 0.48 11.84 -1.21
N HIS A 51 1.55 11.07 -1.00
CA HIS A 51 2.76 11.19 -1.79
C HIS A 51 2.64 10.32 -3.04
N VAL A 52 2.48 10.92 -4.22
CA VAL A 52 2.19 10.22 -5.47
C VAL A 52 3.23 9.12 -5.81
N PRO A 53 4.55 9.37 -5.73
CA PRO A 53 5.56 8.33 -5.95
C PRO A 53 5.40 7.12 -5.02
N MET A 54 4.93 7.36 -3.80
CA MET A 54 4.76 6.33 -2.79
C MET A 54 3.53 5.48 -3.09
N LEU A 55 2.41 6.13 -3.43
CA LEU A 55 1.19 5.45 -3.89
C LEU A 55 1.46 4.59 -5.13
N LEU A 56 2.13 5.15 -6.14
CA LEU A 56 2.44 4.43 -7.38
C LEU A 56 3.42 3.28 -7.14
N GLY A 57 4.45 3.47 -6.32
CA GLY A 57 5.40 2.42 -5.96
C GLY A 57 4.73 1.27 -5.20
N SER A 58 3.91 1.59 -4.21
CA SER A 58 3.11 0.62 -3.47
C SER A 58 2.12 -0.13 -4.35
N PHE A 59 1.43 0.58 -5.24
CA PHE A 59 0.48 -0.02 -6.17
C PHE A 59 1.17 -0.95 -7.16
N GLY A 60 2.27 -0.48 -7.76
CA GLY A 60 3.09 -1.30 -8.65
C GLY A 60 3.59 -2.58 -7.98
N LEU A 61 3.96 -2.50 -6.70
CA LEU A 61 4.36 -3.68 -5.92
C LEU A 61 3.21 -4.67 -5.71
N VAL A 62 1.99 -4.20 -5.40
CA VAL A 62 0.79 -5.06 -5.30
C VAL A 62 0.56 -5.79 -6.62
N LEU A 63 0.62 -5.07 -7.74
CA LEU A 63 0.42 -5.67 -9.07
C LEU A 63 1.51 -6.67 -9.42
N LEU A 64 2.77 -6.33 -9.11
CA LEU A 64 3.90 -7.21 -9.35
C LEU A 64 3.75 -8.52 -8.58
N LEU A 65 3.41 -8.46 -7.29
CA LEU A 65 3.21 -9.65 -6.47
C LEU A 65 2.02 -10.49 -6.95
N ARG A 66 0.92 -9.85 -7.34
CA ARG A 66 -0.23 -10.55 -7.91
C ARG A 66 0.09 -11.25 -9.24
N ALA A 67 0.96 -10.66 -10.05
CA ALA A 67 1.43 -11.30 -11.29
C ALA A 67 2.28 -12.55 -11.02
N PHE A 68 2.90 -12.66 -9.84
CA PHE A 68 3.78 -13.76 -9.45
C PHE A 68 3.22 -14.65 -8.33
N ASP A 69 1.96 -14.48 -7.92
CA ASP A 69 1.35 -15.05 -6.68
C ASP A 69 1.59 -16.57 -6.50
N GLN A 70 1.64 -17.34 -7.60
CA GLN A 70 1.85 -18.80 -7.57
C GLN A 70 3.28 -19.26 -7.87
N ASN A 71 4.24 -18.34 -7.93
CA ASN A 71 5.59 -18.64 -8.38
C ASN A 71 6.61 -18.54 -7.23
N TRP A 72 7.68 -19.32 -7.31
CA TRP A 72 8.79 -19.30 -6.34
C TRP A 72 9.56 -17.96 -6.30
N TRP A 73 9.19 -17.02 -7.17
CA TRP A 73 9.73 -15.67 -7.26
C TRP A 73 9.13 -14.70 -6.24
N SER A 74 7.93 -14.97 -5.69
CA SER A 74 7.27 -14.08 -4.73
C SER A 74 8.14 -13.69 -3.53
N PRO A 75 8.87 -14.62 -2.87
CA PRO A 75 9.77 -14.26 -1.77
C PRO A 75 10.92 -13.33 -2.20
N LEU A 76 11.43 -13.52 -3.42
CA LEU A 76 12.52 -12.72 -3.98
C LEU A 76 12.04 -11.29 -4.26
N VAL A 77 10.83 -11.15 -4.83
CA VAL A 77 10.18 -9.86 -5.06
C VAL A 77 9.92 -9.13 -3.73
N VAL A 78 9.42 -9.84 -2.72
CA VAL A 78 9.20 -9.26 -1.39
C VAL A 78 10.53 -8.81 -0.76
N ALA A 79 11.57 -9.64 -0.80
CA ALA A 79 12.88 -9.30 -0.25
C ALA A 79 13.47 -8.05 -0.93
N LEU A 80 13.40 -8.00 -2.27
CA LEU A 80 13.86 -6.84 -3.04
C LEU A 80 13.04 -5.59 -2.71
N ALA A 81 11.72 -5.72 -2.63
CA ALA A 81 10.83 -4.61 -2.30
C ALA A 81 11.08 -4.06 -0.89
N LEU A 82 11.35 -4.92 0.09
CA LEU A 82 11.71 -4.52 1.46
C LEU A 82 13.07 -3.82 1.50
N LEU A 83 14.06 -4.31 0.75
CA LEU A 83 15.36 -3.63 0.63
C LEU A 83 15.21 -2.24 0.02
N VAL A 84 14.52 -2.15 -1.12
CA VAL A 84 14.26 -0.88 -1.81
C VAL A 84 13.44 0.07 -0.93
N GLY A 85 12.36 -0.42 -0.32
CA GLY A 85 11.53 0.36 0.61
C GLY A 85 12.31 0.85 1.83
N GLY A 86 13.21 0.03 2.37
CA GLY A 86 14.10 0.40 3.47
C GLY A 86 15.13 1.46 3.09
N LEU A 87 15.67 1.40 1.87
CA LEU A 87 16.55 2.44 1.34
C LEU A 87 15.80 3.77 1.16
N PHE A 88 14.61 3.74 0.55
CA PHE A 88 13.77 4.92 0.38
C PHE A 88 13.31 5.51 1.71
N ALA A 89 13.05 4.67 2.73
CA ALA A 89 12.68 5.12 4.07
C ALA A 89 13.74 5.98 4.76
N ARG A 90 15.01 5.94 4.30
CA ARG A 90 16.11 6.78 4.81
C ARG A 90 16.25 8.10 4.04
N VAL A 91 15.88 8.12 2.77
CA VAL A 91 16.13 9.25 1.85
C VAL A 91 14.92 10.15 1.72
N VAL A 92 13.72 9.58 1.64
CA VAL A 92 12.50 10.30 1.30
C VAL A 92 11.69 10.55 2.58
N ARG A 93 11.50 11.83 2.92
CA ARG A 93 10.54 12.21 3.95
C ARG A 93 9.12 11.99 3.42
N PRO A 94 8.18 11.50 4.25
CA PRO A 94 8.30 11.21 5.68
C PRO A 94 9.01 9.88 6.01
N LEU A 95 9.99 9.95 6.92
CA LEU A 95 10.82 8.83 7.37
C LEU A 95 9.93 7.74 8.00
N GLY A 96 10.08 6.49 7.57
CA GLY A 96 9.39 5.32 8.14
C GLY A 96 8.05 4.94 7.50
N LEU A 97 7.32 5.89 6.90
CA LEU A 97 6.05 5.56 6.21
C LEU A 97 6.28 4.68 4.97
N TRP A 98 7.42 4.84 4.28
CA TRP A 98 7.77 4.03 3.11
C TRP A 98 7.83 2.55 3.45
N MET A 99 8.50 2.21 4.55
CA MET A 99 8.62 0.82 4.99
C MET A 99 7.25 0.23 5.36
N LEU A 100 6.42 0.98 6.10
CA LEU A 100 5.07 0.55 6.47
C LEU A 100 4.21 0.27 5.23
N LEU A 101 4.21 1.19 4.26
CA LEU A 101 3.43 0.99 3.04
C LEU A 101 3.98 -0.15 2.17
N THR A 102 5.30 -0.35 2.10
CA THR A 102 5.86 -1.51 1.42
C THR A 102 5.33 -2.80 2.06
N ILE A 103 5.36 -2.92 3.39
CA ILE A 103 4.86 -4.10 4.11
C ILE A 103 3.35 -4.31 3.84
N ILE A 104 2.54 -3.27 3.99
CA ILE A 104 1.09 -3.36 3.73
C ILE A 104 0.82 -3.77 2.28
N SER A 105 1.56 -3.19 1.33
CA SER A 105 1.45 -3.53 -0.09
C SER A 105 1.83 -4.98 -0.35
N THR A 106 2.87 -5.51 0.29
CA THR A 106 3.24 -6.92 0.16
C THR A 106 2.14 -7.85 0.67
N LEU A 107 1.54 -7.53 1.83
CA LEU A 107 0.44 -8.32 2.39
C LEU A 107 -0.80 -8.31 1.49
N ILE A 108 -1.16 -7.15 0.93
CA ILE A 108 -2.28 -7.03 -0.02
C ILE A 108 -1.98 -7.80 -1.31
N GLY A 109 -0.74 -7.70 -1.82
CA GLY A 109 -0.29 -8.39 -3.03
C GLY A 109 -0.33 -9.92 -2.91
N LEU A 110 -0.06 -10.44 -1.71
CA LEU A 110 -0.10 -11.87 -1.36
C LEU A 110 -1.49 -12.35 -0.89
N HIS A 111 -2.55 -11.56 -1.12
CA HIS A 111 -3.92 -11.89 -0.70
C HIS A 111 -4.13 -12.03 0.83
N LEU A 112 -3.18 -11.58 1.65
CA LEU A 112 -3.25 -11.61 3.12
C LEU A 112 -4.02 -10.40 3.67
N HIS A 113 -5.28 -10.24 3.25
CA HIS A 113 -6.09 -9.05 3.52
C HIS A 113 -6.34 -8.79 5.02
N LEU A 114 -6.56 -9.83 5.82
CA LEU A 114 -6.75 -9.70 7.27
C LEU A 114 -5.48 -9.17 7.96
N SER A 115 -4.31 -9.72 7.59
CA SER A 115 -3.02 -9.25 8.11
C SER A 115 -2.74 -7.82 7.70
N ALA A 116 -3.04 -7.47 6.43
CA ALA A 116 -2.90 -6.10 5.94
C ALA A 116 -3.78 -5.12 6.73
N LEU A 117 -5.05 -5.47 6.95
CA LEU A 117 -5.99 -4.64 7.70
C LEU A 117 -5.52 -4.45 9.15
N LEU A 118 -5.13 -5.54 9.82
CA LEU A 118 -4.61 -5.49 11.17
C LEU A 118 -3.37 -4.60 11.24
N MET A 119 -2.49 -4.67 10.25
CA MET A 119 -1.29 -3.85 10.19
C MET A 119 -1.60 -2.37 9.98
N VAL A 120 -2.61 -2.03 9.17
CA VAL A 120 -3.11 -0.64 9.02
C VAL A 120 -3.69 -0.12 10.32
N VAL A 121 -4.50 -0.92 11.02
CA VAL A 121 -5.10 -0.54 12.31
C VAL A 121 -4.02 -0.32 13.36
N LEU A 122 -3.09 -1.26 13.53
CA LEU A 122 -1.99 -1.11 14.49
C LEU A 122 -1.09 0.07 14.16
N SER A 123 -0.74 0.26 12.88
CA SER A 123 0.11 1.38 12.45
C SER A 123 -0.58 2.72 12.67
N SER A 124 -1.88 2.83 12.36
CA SER A 124 -2.63 4.06 12.60
C SER A 124 -2.75 4.38 14.10
N LEU A 125 -3.01 3.39 14.95
CA LEU A 125 -3.01 3.55 16.41
C LEU A 125 -1.63 3.97 16.92
N ALA A 126 -0.57 3.30 16.48
CA ALA A 126 0.81 3.64 16.86
C ALA A 126 1.17 5.09 16.46
N LEU A 127 0.78 5.53 15.27
CA LEU A 127 0.98 6.90 14.81
C LEU A 127 0.16 7.91 15.63
N LEU A 128 -1.10 7.57 15.96
CA LEU A 128 -1.96 8.42 16.76
C LEU A 128 -1.42 8.62 18.19
N PHE A 129 -0.93 7.55 18.83
CA PHE A 129 -0.36 7.63 20.18
C PHE A 129 1.03 8.29 20.18
N SER A 130 1.87 7.97 19.20
CA SER A 130 3.21 8.58 19.06
C SER A 130 3.15 10.11 18.89
N ALA A 131 2.15 10.61 18.15
CA ALA A 131 1.92 12.04 17.99
C ALA A 131 1.63 12.78 19.31
N GLY A 132 1.07 12.10 20.31
CA GLY A 132 0.76 12.67 21.62
C GLY A 132 1.99 12.80 22.55
N GLN A 133 3.00 11.96 22.36
CA GLN A 133 4.19 11.90 23.22
C GLN A 133 5.27 12.94 22.88
N ARG A 134 5.19 13.60 21.72
CA ARG A 134 6.13 14.65 21.28
C ARG A 134 5.68 16.08 21.62
N ARG A 135 4.56 16.25 22.32
CA ARG A 135 4.15 17.52 22.92
C ARG A 135 4.61 17.57 24.37
#